data_AF-A0A6F9CD62-F1
#
_entry.id   AF-A0A6F9CD62-F1
#
_cell.length_a   1.000
_cell.length_b   1.000
_cell.length_c   1.000
_cell.angle_alpha   90.00
_cell.angle_beta   90.00
_cell.angle_gamma   90.00
#
_symmetry.space_group_name_H-M   'P 1'
#
loop_
_entity.id
_entity.type
_entity.pdbx_description
1 polymer ?
#
loop_
_entity_poly.entity_id
_entity_poly.type
_entity_poly.pdbx_seq_one_letter_code
_entity_poly.pdbx_strand_id
1 'polypeptide(L)'
;MNNMYRWSLFALLFVTCMEVSIQKKTKQGPQTLSRALKKAFAADKAIQELAQEDFVMLNVMHETTDTNLAPDGHYVPRIIFVDPSMTVRADLVGKYGNRMYTYEPSDVPYLAENMKKAKRLLHTEL
;
A
#
# COMPACT_ATOMS: atom_id res chain seq x y z
N MET A 1 2.60 61.39 23.25
CA MET A 1 3.01 60.07 23.76
C MET A 1 2.46 59.00 22.84
N ASN A 2 3.07 58.89 21.67
CA ASN A 2 2.94 57.75 20.79
C ASN A 2 4.03 56.75 21.17
N ASN A 3 3.82 55.48 20.82
CA ASN A 3 4.85 54.44 20.68
C ASN A 3 5.04 53.41 21.81
N MET A 4 3.96 52.94 22.46
CA MET A 4 4.08 51.82 23.41
C MET A 4 3.06 50.68 23.25
N TYR A 5 2.35 50.60 22.12
CA TYR A 5 1.46 49.45 21.84
C TYR A 5 1.69 48.80 20.47
N ARG A 6 2.53 49.38 19.60
CA ARG A 6 2.83 48.78 18.29
C ARG A 6 3.84 47.63 18.35
N TRP A 7 4.60 47.55 19.44
CA TRP A 7 5.53 46.44 19.71
C TRP A 7 4.86 45.28 20.49
N SER A 8 3.75 45.54 21.19
CA SER A 8 2.96 44.49 21.86
C SER A 8 2.24 43.58 20.85
N LEU A 9 1.83 44.13 19.70
CA LEU A 9 1.26 43.34 18.60
C LEU A 9 2.27 42.43 17.88
N PHE A 10 3.57 42.71 17.96
CA PHE A 10 4.60 41.86 17.34
C PHE A 10 5.07 40.70 18.24
N ALA A 11 4.89 40.80 19.56
CA ALA A 11 5.20 39.71 20.49
C ALA A 11 4.13 38.60 20.51
N LEU A 12 2.88 38.91 20.13
CA LEU A 12 1.82 37.90 20.01
C LEU A 12 1.94 37.04 18.74
N LEU A 13 2.66 37.53 17.71
CA LEU A 13 2.86 36.79 16.45
C LEU A 13 3.99 35.76 16.53
N PHE A 14 4.80 35.82 17.60
CA PHE A 14 5.99 34.99 17.83
C PHE A 14 5.91 34.18 19.13
N VAL A 15 4.71 34.01 19.72
CA VAL A 15 4.39 32.75 20.41
C VAL A 15 4.08 31.77 19.27
N THR A 16 5.10 31.28 18.57
CA THR A 16 5.68 29.98 18.90
C THR A 16 4.56 28.97 19.15
N CYS A 17 4.43 27.90 18.41
CA CYS A 17 5.29 27.30 17.43
C CYS A 17 4.40 26.15 16.99
N MET A 18 4.17 26.02 15.68
CA MET A 18 3.94 24.74 15.04
C MET A 18 3.01 23.79 15.81
N GLU A 19 1.73 23.82 15.44
CA GLU A 19 1.04 22.63 14.96
C GLU A 19 1.85 21.33 15.17
N VAL A 20 1.93 20.86 16.42
CA VAL A 20 1.85 19.43 16.66
C VAL A 20 0.46 19.13 16.15
N SER A 21 0.41 18.85 14.84
CA SER A 21 -0.62 18.06 14.22
C SER A 21 -0.70 16.86 15.12
N ILE A 22 -1.60 16.93 16.11
CA ILE A 22 -2.02 15.80 16.92
C ILE A 22 -2.55 14.87 15.86
N GLN A 23 -1.65 13.98 15.43
CA GLN A 23 -1.94 12.82 14.66
C GLN A 23 -3.16 12.26 15.35
N LYS A 24 -4.32 12.36 14.69
CA LYS A 24 -5.50 11.62 15.07
C LYS A 24 -5.05 10.16 15.01
N LYS A 25 -4.44 9.68 16.09
CA LYS A 25 -4.22 8.28 16.40
C LYS A 25 -5.64 7.80 16.67
N THR A 26 -6.36 7.60 15.58
CA THR A 26 -7.57 6.80 15.54
C THR A 26 -7.25 5.58 16.37
N LYS A 27 -8.02 5.36 17.44
CA LYS A 27 -7.97 4.12 18.22
C LYS A 27 -8.22 2.99 17.23
N GLN A 28 -7.15 2.46 16.67
CA GLN A 28 -7.22 1.33 15.78
C GLN A 28 -7.38 0.13 16.71
N GLY A 29 -8.52 -0.57 16.61
CA GLY A 29 -8.71 -1.87 17.28
C GLY A 29 -7.61 -2.87 16.89
N PRO A 30 -7.66 -4.15 17.29
CA PRO A 30 -6.60 -5.11 16.93
C PRO A 30 -6.26 -5.06 15.42
N GLN A 31 -4.98 -4.89 15.09
CA GLN A 31 -4.55 -4.86 13.68
C GLN A 31 -4.51 -6.27 13.11
N THR A 32 -5.38 -6.54 12.15
CA THR A 32 -5.26 -7.72 11.30
C THR A 32 -4.12 -7.53 10.30
N LEU A 33 -3.51 -8.64 9.86
CA LEU A 33 -2.41 -8.63 8.88
C LEU A 33 -2.79 -7.84 7.61
N SER A 34 -3.97 -8.10 7.06
CA SER A 34 -4.50 -7.37 5.89
C SER A 34 -4.57 -5.85 6.14
N ARG A 35 -5.06 -5.42 7.30
CA ARG A 35 -5.15 -3.99 7.62
C ARG A 35 -3.77 -3.36 7.83
N ALA A 36 -2.82 -4.11 8.37
CA ALA A 36 -1.44 -3.64 8.53
C ALA A 36 -0.76 -3.50 7.16
N LEU A 37 -0.88 -4.51 6.30
CA LEU A 37 -0.34 -4.49 4.94
C LEU A 37 -0.92 -3.35 4.13
N LYS A 38 -2.25 -3.14 4.16
CA LYS A 38 -2.91 -2.01 3.47
C LYS A 38 -2.34 -0.66 3.88
N LYS A 39 -2.04 -0.47 5.18
CA LYS A 39 -1.42 0.78 5.65
C LYS A 39 0.01 0.95 5.17
N ALA A 40 0.81 -0.12 5.23
CA ALA A 40 2.18 -0.08 4.74
C ALA A 40 2.23 0.19 3.23
N PHE A 41 1.38 -0.48 2.46
CA PHE A 41 1.21 -0.27 1.02
C PHE A 41 0.80 1.16 0.69
N ALA A 42 -0.13 1.75 1.45
CA ALA A 42 -0.58 3.13 1.26
C ALA A 42 0.47 4.18 1.69
N ALA A 43 1.40 3.83 2.58
CA ALA A 43 2.43 4.73 3.07
C ALA A 43 3.66 4.80 2.14
N ASP A 44 3.90 3.77 1.34
CA ASP A 44 5.02 3.71 0.41
C ASP A 44 4.68 4.46 -0.90
N LYS A 45 5.37 5.56 -1.18
CA LYS A 45 5.06 6.40 -2.35
C LYS A 45 5.41 5.71 -3.67
N ALA A 46 6.51 4.96 -3.71
CA ALA A 46 6.98 4.33 -4.94
C ALA A 46 6.03 3.23 -5.39
N ILE A 47 5.49 2.45 -4.45
CA ILE A 47 4.49 1.44 -4.80
C ILE A 47 3.15 2.06 -5.19
N GLN A 48 2.78 3.21 -4.62
CA GLN A 48 1.57 3.94 -5.00
C GLN A 48 1.66 4.50 -6.43
N GLU A 49 2.80 5.08 -6.80
CA GLU A 49 3.06 5.56 -8.17
C GLU A 49 2.98 4.41 -9.17
N LEU A 50 3.69 3.31 -8.88
CA LEU A 50 3.65 2.09 -9.68
C LEU A 50 2.23 1.54 -9.84
N ALA A 51 1.46 1.49 -8.74
CA ALA A 51 0.08 1.01 -8.76
C ALA A 51 -0.87 1.91 -9.55
N GLN A 52 -0.65 3.22 -9.57
CA GLN A 52 -1.51 4.20 -10.26
C GLN A 52 -1.21 4.26 -11.76
N GLU A 53 0.07 4.16 -12.14
CA GLU A 53 0.49 4.37 -13.53
C GLU A 53 0.47 3.09 -14.36
N ASP A 54 0.84 1.95 -13.78
CA ASP A 54 1.11 0.71 -14.53
C ASP A 54 0.09 -0.41 -14.29
N PHE A 55 -0.80 -0.28 -13.30
CA PHE A 55 -1.70 -1.38 -12.90
C PHE A 55 -3.16 -0.98 -12.79
N VAL A 56 -4.04 -1.92 -13.15
CA VAL A 56 -5.46 -1.88 -12.76
C VAL A 56 -5.58 -2.58 -11.41
N MET A 57 -5.92 -1.82 -10.37
CA MET A 57 -5.98 -2.32 -8.99
C MET A 57 -7.40 -2.76 -8.63
N LEU A 58 -7.58 -4.04 -8.31
CA LEU A 58 -8.84 -4.60 -7.84
C LEU A 58 -8.68 -5.17 -6.42
N ASN A 59 -9.55 -4.73 -5.52
CA ASN A 59 -9.65 -5.29 -4.17
C ASN A 59 -10.97 -6.04 -4.03
N VAL A 60 -10.90 -7.34 -3.78
CA VAL A 60 -12.06 -8.21 -3.60
C VAL A 60 -12.14 -8.63 -2.12
N MET A 61 -13.33 -8.50 -1.52
CA MET A 61 -13.58 -8.90 -0.12
C MET A 61 -14.25 -10.28 0.02
N HIS A 62 -14.81 -10.80 -1.08
CA HIS A 62 -15.45 -12.11 -1.15
C HIS A 62 -14.72 -12.96 -2.19
N GLU A 63 -14.68 -14.27 -1.98
CA GLU A 63 -14.01 -15.17 -2.92
C GLU A 63 -14.69 -15.15 -4.30
N THR A 64 -13.89 -15.33 -5.34
CA THR A 64 -14.35 -15.45 -6.73
C THR A 64 -14.64 -16.90 -7.09
N THR A 65 -15.40 -17.13 -8.15
CA THR A 65 -15.62 -18.49 -8.68
C THR A 65 -14.42 -19.02 -9.47
N ASP A 66 -13.49 -18.14 -9.87
CA ASP A 66 -12.27 -18.53 -10.57
C ASP A 66 -11.24 -19.12 -9.60
N THR A 67 -10.93 -20.41 -9.77
CA THR A 67 -9.95 -21.15 -8.97
C THR A 67 -8.52 -20.68 -9.20
N ASN A 68 -8.23 -20.05 -10.35
CA ASN A 68 -6.89 -19.54 -10.63
C ASN A 68 -6.50 -18.35 -9.74
N LEU A 69 -7.48 -17.70 -9.08
CA LEU A 69 -7.28 -16.62 -8.10
C LEU A 69 -7.10 -17.14 -6.65
N ALA A 70 -7.02 -18.46 -6.46
CA ALA A 70 -6.71 -19.09 -5.18
C ALA A 70 -5.93 -20.41 -5.37
N PRO A 71 -4.81 -20.41 -6.10
CA PRO A 71 -4.11 -21.64 -6.51
C PRO A 71 -3.51 -22.43 -5.32
N ASP A 72 -3.24 -21.77 -4.19
CA ASP A 72 -2.73 -22.37 -2.95
C ASP A 72 -3.69 -22.19 -1.76
N GLY A 73 -4.97 -21.89 -2.03
CA GLY A 73 -6.04 -21.82 -1.05
C GLY A 73 -6.56 -20.42 -0.70
N HIS A 74 -7.51 -20.39 0.24
CA HIS A 74 -8.34 -19.21 0.53
C HIS A 74 -7.93 -18.50 1.85
N TYR A 75 -6.71 -17.99 1.93
CA TYR A 75 -6.25 -17.18 3.08
C TYR A 75 -6.22 -15.68 2.77
N VAL A 76 -6.18 -14.81 3.77
CA VAL A 76 -6.14 -13.35 3.58
C VAL A 76 -4.97 -12.76 4.38
N PRO A 77 -4.19 -11.81 3.84
CA PRO A 77 -4.29 -11.20 2.50
C PRO A 77 -3.64 -12.05 1.38
N ARG A 78 -4.12 -11.88 0.14
CA ARG A 78 -3.54 -12.44 -1.09
C ARG A 78 -3.39 -11.33 -2.13
N ILE A 79 -2.26 -11.27 -2.81
CA ILE A 79 -2.03 -10.38 -3.96
C ILE A 79 -1.59 -11.25 -5.13
N ILE A 80 -2.39 -11.22 -6.20
CA ILE A 80 -2.18 -12.01 -7.42
C ILE A 80 -2.04 -11.04 -8.58
N PHE A 81 -1.07 -11.32 -9.45
CA PHE A 81 -0.86 -10.59 -10.69
C PHE A 81 -1.52 -11.32 -11.84
N VAL A 82 -2.30 -10.61 -12.64
CA VAL A 82 -2.93 -11.12 -13.85
C VAL A 82 -2.36 -10.36 -15.03
N ASP A 83 -1.82 -11.09 -15.99
CA ASP A 83 -1.30 -10.56 -17.25
C ASP A 83 -2.47 -10.13 -18.16
N PRO A 84 -2.32 -9.11 -19.02
CA PRO A 84 -3.34 -8.70 -19.99
C PRO A 84 -3.85 -9.83 -20.91
N SER A 85 -3.08 -10.91 -21.09
CA SER A 85 -3.53 -12.16 -21.74
C SER A 85 -4.57 -12.97 -20.94
N MET A 86 -5.05 -12.45 -19.81
CA MET A 86 -5.93 -13.12 -18.84
C MET A 86 -5.27 -14.34 -18.15
N THR A 87 -3.94 -14.34 -18.07
CA THR A 87 -3.17 -15.41 -17.43
C THR A 87 -2.70 -14.99 -16.04
N VAL A 88 -2.95 -15.82 -15.03
CA VAL A 88 -2.40 -15.60 -13.68
C VAL A 88 -0.89 -15.82 -13.68
N ARG A 89 -0.13 -14.84 -13.19
CA ARG A 89 1.33 -14.87 -13.06
C ARG A 89 1.77 -15.68 -11.83
N ALA A 90 1.65 -16.99 -11.93
CA ALA A 90 2.01 -17.92 -10.85
C ALA A 90 3.52 -17.90 -10.49
N ASP A 91 4.37 -17.35 -11.36
CA ASP A 91 5.80 -17.12 -11.13
C ASP A 91 6.08 -16.02 -10.08
N LEU A 92 5.12 -15.13 -9.82
CA LEU A 92 5.28 -13.97 -8.95
C LEU A 92 4.73 -14.24 -7.55
N VAL A 93 5.53 -14.94 -6.75
CA VAL A 93 5.19 -15.32 -5.37
C VAL A 93 5.88 -14.44 -4.33
N GLY A 94 5.27 -14.37 -3.14
CA GLY A 94 5.80 -13.84 -1.90
C GLY A 94 6.91 -14.72 -1.29
N LYS A 95 7.26 -14.44 -0.03
CA LYS A 95 8.39 -15.11 0.65
C LYS A 95 8.01 -16.40 1.37
N TYR A 96 6.73 -16.68 1.54
CA TYR A 96 6.22 -17.72 2.43
C TYR A 96 5.76 -18.94 1.64
N GLY A 97 6.50 -20.05 1.72
CA GLY A 97 6.18 -21.25 0.93
C GLY A 97 4.83 -21.90 1.28
N ASN A 98 4.31 -21.69 2.50
CA ASN A 98 3.01 -22.17 2.92
C ASN A 98 1.84 -21.24 2.53
N ARG A 99 2.14 -20.02 2.07
CA ARG A 99 1.18 -18.98 1.66
C ARG A 99 1.84 -18.12 0.58
N MET A 100 1.94 -18.65 -0.63
CA MET A 100 2.78 -18.10 -1.68
C MET A 100 2.35 -16.71 -2.15
N TYR A 101 1.10 -16.30 -1.94
CA TYR A 101 0.58 -15.00 -2.40
C TYR A 101 0.32 -14.03 -1.25
N THR A 102 0.74 -14.34 -0.01
CA THR A 102 0.69 -13.40 1.12
C THR A 102 1.94 -12.51 1.16
N TYR A 103 1.75 -11.30 1.71
CA TYR A 103 2.82 -10.36 2.00
C TYR A 103 2.61 -9.80 3.41
N GLU A 104 3.69 -9.64 4.16
CA GLU A 104 3.66 -8.90 5.43
C GLU A 104 3.92 -7.41 5.19
N PRO A 105 3.60 -6.53 6.15
CA PRO A 105 3.88 -5.08 6.03
C PRO A 105 5.36 -4.77 5.74
N SER A 106 6.27 -5.60 6.25
CA SER A 106 7.72 -5.53 6.01
C SER A 106 8.12 -5.95 4.59
N ASP A 107 7.24 -6.63 3.86
CA ASP A 107 7.50 -7.15 2.52
C ASP A 107 7.09 -6.18 1.41
N VAL A 108 6.58 -4.98 1.73
CA VAL A 108 6.19 -3.98 0.72
C VAL A 108 7.30 -3.69 -0.31
N PRO A 109 8.59 -3.56 0.07
CA PRO A 109 9.66 -3.41 -0.91
C PRO A 109 9.79 -4.61 -1.85
N TYR A 110 9.59 -5.83 -1.34
CA TYR A 110 9.63 -7.04 -2.14
C TYR A 110 8.40 -7.17 -3.06
N LEU A 111 7.23 -6.76 -2.57
CA LEU A 111 6.02 -6.64 -3.38
C LEU A 111 6.23 -5.66 -4.54
N ALA A 112 6.89 -4.52 -4.29
CA ALA A 112 7.22 -3.55 -5.35
C ALA A 112 8.14 -4.16 -6.41
N GLU A 113 9.11 -4.99 -6.02
CA GLU A 113 9.93 -5.73 -6.99
C GLU A 113 9.11 -6.73 -7.81
N ASN A 114 8.15 -7.43 -7.19
CA ASN A 114 7.24 -8.31 -7.92
C ASN A 114 6.31 -7.53 -8.86
N MET A 115 5.81 -6.36 -8.46
CA MET A 115 5.07 -5.46 -9.36
C MET A 115 5.93 -5.02 -10.55
N LYS A 116 7.19 -4.64 -10.34
CA LYS A 116 8.11 -4.30 -11.45
C LYS A 116 8.33 -5.48 -12.40
N LYS A 117 8.40 -6.72 -11.89
CA LYS A 117 8.47 -7.93 -12.72
C LYS A 117 7.17 -8.19 -13.48
N ALA A 118 6.02 -7.93 -12.86
CA ALA A 118 4.70 -8.08 -13.48
C ALA A 118 4.49 -7.15 -14.69
N LYS A 119 5.17 -5.99 -14.72
CA LYS A 119 5.17 -5.11 -15.91
C LYS A 119 5.73 -5.78 -17.16
N ARG A 120 6.63 -6.75 -17.00
CA ARG A 120 7.13 -7.54 -18.13
C ARG A 120 6.06 -8.55 -18.51
N LEU A 121 5.38 -8.24 -19.61
CA LEU A 121 4.33 -9.09 -20.16
C LEU A 121 4.86 -10.47 -20.50
N LEU A 122 4.00 -11.48 -20.37
CA LEU A 122 4.29 -12.80 -20.90
C LEU A 122 4.50 -12.68 -22.42
N HIS A 123 5.61 -13.21 -22.92
CA HIS A 123 5.83 -13.24 -24.36
C HIS A 123 4.89 -14.29 -24.94
N THR A 124 3.96 -13.88 -25.80
CA THR A 124 3.35 -14.78 -26.75
C THR A 124 4.41 -15.08 -27.80
N GLU A 125 5.15 -16.18 -27.64
CA GLU A 125 5.85 -16.81 -28.76
C GLU A 125 4.79 -17.03 -29.86
N LEU A 126 4.99 -16.40 -31.02
CA LEU A 126 4.20 -16.61 -32.24
C LEU A 126 4.92 -17.63 -33.12
#